data_AF-A0A848S3G5-F1
#
_entry.id   AF-A0A848S3G5-F1
#
_cell.length_a   1.000
_cell.length_b   1.000
_cell.length_c   1.000
_cell.angle_alpha   90.00
_cell.angle_beta   90.00
_cell.angle_gamma   90.00
#
_symmetry.space_group_name_H-M   'P 1'
#
loop_
_entity.id
_entity.type
_entity.pdbx_description
1 polymer ?
#
loop_
_entity_poly.entity_id
_entity_poly.type
_entity_poly.pdbx_seq_one_letter_code
_entity_poly.pdbx_strand_id
1 'polypeptide(L)'
;MRSLTRSFFERVSLEVAPELLGALLRHTTPEGSVTLRITEVEAYLGDGTDPGSHAYRGRTPRNAVMFGAPGHIYTYFTYGMHTCANLVCSPEGVASAVLLRGAEVVDGVELARRRRERPTTRGSAVPDRDLARGPARLTVAAGIRLDENGADAFAPPFEVELPTQPVAPYATGPRTGVSGPGGDEAAFPWRFWIPGDPTVSPYKRHPRAISSSAAG
;
A
#
# COMPACT_ATOMS: atom_id res chain seq x y z
N MET A 1 20.11 -4.11 -2.63
CA MET A 1 18.86 -4.82 -2.31
C MET A 1 19.19 -6.11 -1.61
N ARG A 2 18.33 -6.58 -0.72
CA ARG A 2 18.44 -7.89 -0.09
C ARG A 2 17.21 -8.72 -0.42
N SER A 3 17.42 -10.02 -0.60
CA SER A 3 16.32 -10.96 -0.85
C SER A 3 15.37 -10.97 0.35
N LEU A 4 14.09 -10.97 0.05
CA LEU A 4 13.01 -11.01 1.04
C LEU A 4 12.66 -12.47 1.34
N THR A 5 12.40 -12.79 2.60
CA THR A 5 11.89 -14.10 3.02
C THR A 5 10.48 -13.95 3.55
N ARG A 6 9.66 -15.00 3.46
CA ARG A 6 8.28 -14.98 3.98
C ARG A 6 8.19 -14.63 5.46
N SER A 7 9.18 -15.04 6.25
CA SER A 7 9.31 -14.71 7.67
C SER A 7 9.35 -13.21 7.97
N PHE A 8 9.73 -12.37 7.01
CA PHE A 8 9.63 -10.91 7.15
C PHE A 8 8.18 -10.46 7.38
N PHE A 9 7.23 -11.08 6.69
CA PHE A 9 5.80 -10.79 6.75
C PHE A 9 5.05 -11.57 7.84
N GLU A 10 5.68 -12.55 8.50
CA GLU A 10 5.08 -13.23 9.66
C GLU A 10 4.93 -12.31 10.89
N ARG A 11 5.47 -11.09 10.80
CA ARG A 11 5.35 -10.03 11.82
C ARG A 11 4.11 -9.18 11.58
N VAL A 12 3.67 -8.48 12.61
CA VAL A 12 2.49 -7.59 12.53
C VAL A 12 2.76 -6.42 11.57
N SER A 13 1.74 -5.98 10.82
CA SER A 13 1.89 -4.92 9.80
C SER A 13 2.49 -3.62 10.32
N LEU A 14 2.37 -3.32 11.62
CA LEU A 14 2.99 -2.14 12.24
C LEU A 14 4.52 -2.20 12.28
N GLU A 15 5.09 -3.39 12.39
CA GLU A 15 6.54 -3.61 12.31
C GLU A 15 7.01 -3.65 10.86
N VAL A 16 6.21 -4.28 10.00
CA VAL A 16 6.53 -4.49 8.58
C VAL A 16 6.48 -3.18 7.77
N ALA A 17 5.47 -2.34 8.02
CA ALA A 17 5.22 -1.13 7.23
C ALA A 17 6.42 -0.18 7.09
N PRO A 18 7.08 0.28 8.17
CA PRO A 18 8.22 1.18 8.03
C PRO A 18 9.41 0.54 7.29
N GLU A 19 9.63 -0.77 7.44
CA GLU A 19 10.72 -1.49 6.76
C GLU A 19 10.46 -1.70 5.26
N LEU A 20 9.22 -1.57 4.79
CA LEU A 20 8.89 -1.60 3.36
C LEU A 20 9.21 -0.29 2.64
N LEU A 21 9.50 0.80 3.36
CA LEU A 21 9.94 2.04 2.73
C LEU A 21 11.29 1.82 2.03
N GLY A 22 11.36 2.18 0.75
CA GLY A 22 12.51 1.95 -0.13
C GLY A 22 12.55 0.56 -0.78
N ALA A 23 11.63 -0.35 -0.43
CA ALA A 23 11.55 -1.66 -1.07
C ALA A 23 11.15 -1.53 -2.55
N LEU A 24 11.65 -2.47 -3.36
CA LEU A 24 11.26 -2.61 -4.75
C LEU A 24 10.16 -3.63 -4.88
N LEU A 25 9.05 -3.24 -5.52
CA LEU A 25 8.00 -4.13 -5.98
C LEU A 25 7.98 -4.11 -7.50
N ARG A 26 8.33 -5.23 -8.12
CA ARG A 26 8.18 -5.44 -9.56
C ARG A 26 6.91 -6.22 -9.82
N HIS A 27 6.18 -5.79 -10.85
CA HIS A 27 5.03 -6.52 -11.39
C HIS A 27 5.19 -6.69 -12.89
N THR A 28 5.04 -7.93 -13.38
CA THR A 28 5.21 -8.28 -14.79
C THR A 28 3.89 -8.69 -15.41
N THR A 29 3.48 -8.00 -16.47
CA THR A 29 2.32 -8.38 -17.28
C THR A 29 2.77 -8.75 -18.70
N PRO A 30 1.87 -9.23 -19.57
CA PRO A 30 2.20 -9.44 -20.98
C PRO A 30 2.67 -8.19 -21.73
N GLU A 31 2.31 -6.97 -21.27
CA GLU A 31 2.78 -5.71 -21.89
C GLU A 31 4.19 -5.29 -21.43
N GLY A 32 4.74 -5.98 -20.42
CA GLY A 32 6.04 -5.70 -19.82
C GLY A 32 5.96 -5.52 -18.30
N SER A 33 7.11 -5.20 -17.71
CA SER A 33 7.25 -5.05 -16.26
C SER A 33 7.33 -3.58 -15.85
N VAL A 34 6.87 -3.30 -14.64
CA VAL A 34 7.07 -2.02 -13.95
C VAL A 34 7.64 -2.30 -12.57
N THR A 35 8.70 -1.58 -12.18
CA THR A 35 9.27 -1.66 -10.83
C THR A 35 9.00 -0.37 -10.08
N LEU A 36 8.47 -0.53 -8.87
CA LEU A 36 8.12 0.54 -7.95
C LEU A 36 9.08 0.57 -6.77
N ARG A 37 9.66 1.71 -6.45
CA ARG A 37 10.28 1.96 -5.14
C ARG A 37 9.22 2.53 -4.20
N ILE A 38 8.87 1.77 -3.16
CA ILE A 38 7.83 2.15 -2.21
C ILE A 38 8.30 3.37 -1.39
N THR A 39 7.48 4.42 -1.36
CA THR A 39 7.79 5.67 -0.64
C THR A 39 6.78 5.97 0.45
N GLU A 40 5.66 5.26 0.44
CA GLU A 40 4.56 5.48 1.36
C GLU A 40 3.67 4.26 1.53
N VAL A 41 3.31 3.96 2.79
CA VAL A 41 2.46 2.85 3.17
C VAL A 41 1.54 3.17 4.34
N GLU A 42 0.52 2.33 4.56
CA GLU A 42 -0.33 2.35 5.75
C GLU A 42 -0.49 0.96 6.32
N ALA A 43 -0.47 0.81 7.65
CA ALA A 43 -0.71 -0.45 8.34
C ALA A 43 -2.18 -0.57 8.80
N TYR A 44 -2.67 -1.81 8.78
CA TYR A 44 -4.04 -2.16 9.18
C TYR A 44 -4.06 -3.46 9.99
N LEU A 45 -4.75 -3.47 11.12
CA LEU A 45 -4.87 -4.63 12.01
C LEU A 45 -6.26 -5.26 11.95
N GLY A 46 -6.36 -6.58 12.08
CA GLY A 46 -7.60 -7.34 12.08
C GLY A 46 -7.94 -7.98 13.43
N ASP A 47 -7.36 -7.47 14.51
CA ASP A 47 -7.48 -7.99 15.89
C ASP A 47 -8.69 -7.42 16.66
N GLY A 48 -9.55 -6.65 16.00
CA GLY A 48 -10.70 -5.97 16.62
C GLY A 48 -10.38 -4.63 17.26
N THR A 49 -9.15 -4.10 17.12
CA THR A 49 -8.75 -2.79 17.67
C THR A 49 -8.71 -1.66 16.65
N ASP A 50 -8.69 -1.97 15.35
CA ASP A 50 -8.54 -1.01 14.26
C ASP A 50 -9.82 -0.82 13.42
N PRO A 51 -10.66 0.19 13.71
CA PRO A 51 -11.88 0.46 12.95
C PRO A 51 -11.65 0.84 11.49
N GLY A 52 -10.42 1.18 11.10
CA GLY A 52 -10.04 1.50 9.72
C GLY A 52 -9.81 0.26 8.85
N SER A 53 -9.64 -0.92 9.47
CA SER A 53 -9.31 -2.16 8.76
C SER A 53 -10.54 -2.89 8.23
N HIS A 54 -10.39 -3.50 7.06
CA HIS A 54 -11.41 -4.43 6.54
C HIS A 54 -11.60 -5.67 7.40
N ALA A 55 -10.60 -6.03 8.21
CA ALA A 55 -10.64 -7.17 9.12
C ALA A 55 -11.09 -6.79 10.54
N TYR A 56 -11.46 -5.53 10.79
CA TYR A 56 -11.88 -5.05 12.12
C TYR A 56 -12.95 -5.91 12.80
N ARG A 57 -13.94 -6.39 12.01
CA ARG A 57 -15.05 -7.22 12.50
C ARG A 57 -14.84 -8.71 12.23
N GLY A 58 -13.59 -9.13 12.03
CA GLY A 58 -13.23 -10.50 11.71
C GLY A 58 -13.35 -10.86 10.23
N ARG A 59 -13.28 -12.17 9.97
CA ARG A 59 -13.18 -12.74 8.62
C ARG A 59 -14.52 -12.74 7.89
N THR A 60 -14.47 -12.36 6.62
CA THR A 60 -15.56 -12.40 5.64
C THR A 60 -15.02 -12.95 4.32
N PRO A 61 -15.87 -13.38 3.36
CA PRO A 61 -15.38 -13.81 2.05
C PRO A 61 -14.54 -12.74 1.33
N ARG A 62 -14.88 -11.45 1.50
CA ARG A 62 -14.20 -10.32 0.84
C ARG A 62 -12.80 -10.06 1.39
N ASN A 63 -12.57 -10.26 2.68
CA ASN A 63 -11.28 -10.00 3.33
C ASN A 63 -10.50 -11.28 3.64
N ALA A 64 -10.98 -12.45 3.19
CA ALA A 64 -10.42 -13.74 3.56
C ALA A 64 -8.92 -13.88 3.27
N VAL A 65 -8.42 -13.19 2.22
CA VAL A 65 -6.99 -13.13 1.88
C VAL A 65 -6.16 -12.50 3.00
N MET A 66 -6.68 -11.50 3.72
CA MET A 66 -5.97 -10.90 4.86
C MET A 66 -5.69 -11.90 6.00
N PHE A 67 -6.44 -13.00 6.07
CA PHE A 67 -6.25 -14.08 7.06
C PHE A 67 -5.44 -15.25 6.50
N GLY A 68 -4.99 -15.17 5.24
CA GLY A 68 -4.22 -16.21 4.57
C GLY A 68 -2.72 -16.13 4.90
N ALA A 69 -1.90 -16.73 4.04
CA ALA A 69 -0.47 -16.79 4.23
C ALA A 69 0.21 -15.40 4.11
N PRO A 70 1.21 -15.08 4.95
CA PRO A 70 1.93 -13.82 4.92
C PRO A 70 2.65 -13.60 3.58
N GLY A 71 2.72 -12.35 3.13
CA GLY A 71 3.31 -11.96 1.85
C GLY A 71 2.42 -12.18 0.63
N HIS A 72 1.14 -12.49 0.81
CA HIS A 72 0.19 -12.51 -0.30
C HIS A 72 -0.33 -11.10 -0.61
N ILE A 73 -0.71 -10.87 -1.86
CA ILE A 73 -1.30 -9.63 -2.33
C ILE A 73 -2.79 -9.64 -2.01
N TYR A 74 -3.24 -8.69 -1.19
CA TYR A 74 -4.67 -8.44 -0.98
C TYR A 74 -5.11 -7.24 -1.83
N THR A 75 -5.92 -7.48 -2.86
CA THR A 75 -6.50 -6.41 -3.67
C THR A 75 -7.99 -6.22 -3.40
N TYR A 76 -8.46 -4.98 -3.51
CA TYR A 76 -9.87 -4.67 -3.34
C TYR A 76 -10.27 -3.41 -4.09
N PHE A 77 -11.55 -3.29 -4.42
CA PHE A 77 -12.12 -2.04 -4.93
C PHE A 77 -12.43 -1.05 -3.81
N THR A 78 -11.95 0.18 -4.00
CA THR A 78 -12.36 1.37 -3.26
C THR A 78 -13.17 2.31 -4.14
N TYR A 79 -14.16 2.97 -3.56
CA TYR A 79 -15.07 3.92 -4.23
C TYR A 79 -15.64 3.44 -5.58
N GLY A 80 -15.84 2.13 -5.72
CA GLY A 80 -16.47 1.49 -6.90
C GLY A 80 -15.66 1.49 -8.19
N MET A 81 -14.45 2.06 -8.23
CA MET A 81 -13.72 2.27 -9.50
C MET A 81 -12.21 2.04 -9.42
N HIS A 82 -11.65 1.86 -8.22
CA HIS A 82 -10.20 1.90 -8.02
C HIS A 82 -9.72 0.68 -7.25
N THR A 83 -8.72 -0.02 -7.79
CA THR A 83 -8.06 -1.12 -7.10
C THR A 83 -7.01 -0.57 -6.15
N CYS A 84 -6.99 -1.04 -4.90
CA CYS A 84 -5.87 -0.90 -3.98
C CYS A 84 -5.18 -2.27 -3.82
N ALA A 85 -3.89 -2.27 -3.47
CA ALA A 85 -3.12 -3.48 -3.20
C ALA A 85 -2.41 -3.38 -1.84
N ASN A 86 -2.38 -4.50 -1.13
CA ASN A 86 -1.77 -4.62 0.19
C ASN A 86 -0.90 -5.87 0.23
N LEU A 87 0.10 -5.89 1.11
CA LEU A 87 0.86 -7.09 1.45
C LEU A 87 0.35 -7.64 2.79
N VAL A 88 -0.15 -8.88 2.76
CA VAL A 88 -0.63 -9.58 3.96
C VAL A 88 0.52 -9.82 4.91
N CYS A 89 0.27 -9.58 6.20
CA CYS A 89 1.22 -9.71 7.29
C CYS A 89 0.61 -10.58 8.40
N SER A 90 1.41 -10.90 9.42
CA SER A 90 1.09 -11.85 10.50
C SER A 90 0.99 -13.32 10.03
N PRO A 91 1.05 -14.30 10.96
CA PRO A 91 0.84 -15.70 10.63
C PRO A 91 -0.58 -15.96 10.14
N GLU A 92 -0.76 -17.05 9.39
CA GLU A 92 -2.07 -17.47 8.88
C GLU A 92 -3.11 -17.56 10.01
N GLY A 93 -4.32 -17.07 9.74
CA GLY A 93 -5.40 -16.96 10.71
C GLY A 93 -5.42 -15.65 11.49
N VAL A 94 -4.34 -14.87 11.50
CA VAL A 94 -4.28 -13.53 12.11
C VAL A 94 -4.21 -12.48 11.01
N ALA A 95 -5.19 -11.59 10.94
CA ALA A 95 -5.21 -10.57 9.90
C ALA A 95 -4.40 -9.33 10.28
N SER A 96 -3.39 -9.01 9.49
CA SER A 96 -2.87 -7.65 9.35
C SER A 96 -2.35 -7.44 7.93
N ALA A 97 -2.26 -6.19 7.46
CA ALA A 97 -1.75 -5.92 6.12
C ALA A 97 -1.15 -4.51 5.99
N VAL A 98 -0.25 -4.36 5.04
CA VAL A 98 0.32 -3.07 4.66
C VAL A 98 -0.23 -2.63 3.31
N LEU A 99 -0.99 -1.53 3.28
CA LEU A 99 -1.45 -0.88 2.06
C LEU A 99 -0.28 -0.18 1.37
N LEU A 100 -0.09 -0.48 0.08
CA LEU A 100 0.86 0.23 -0.78
C LEU A 100 0.22 1.53 -1.25
N ARG A 101 0.77 2.67 -0.81
CA ARG A 101 0.09 3.96 -0.94
C ARG A 101 0.77 4.91 -1.92
N GLY A 102 2.08 4.90 -1.98
CA GLY A 102 2.86 5.79 -2.84
C GLY A 102 4.18 5.15 -3.21
N ALA A 103 4.61 5.39 -4.44
CA ALA A 103 5.86 4.87 -4.95
C ALA A 103 6.43 5.75 -6.07
N GLU A 104 7.74 5.65 -6.26
CA GLU A 104 8.44 6.08 -7.47
C GLU A 104 8.47 4.93 -8.47
N VAL A 105 8.24 5.22 -9.75
CA VAL A 105 8.47 4.25 -10.83
C VAL A 105 9.95 4.33 -11.22
N VAL A 106 10.72 3.28 -10.92
CA VAL A 106 12.18 3.24 -11.14
C VAL A 106 12.57 2.42 -12.37
N ASP A 107 11.66 1.58 -12.87
CA ASP A 107 11.81 0.84 -14.13
C ASP A 107 10.43 0.68 -14.80
N GLY A 108 10.41 0.62 -16.14
CA GLY A 108 9.16 0.53 -16.91
C GLY A 108 8.36 1.84 -16.99
N VAL A 109 9.00 3.00 -16.84
CA VAL A 109 8.35 4.33 -16.80
C VAL A 109 7.44 4.58 -18.00
N GLU A 110 7.87 4.25 -19.21
CA GLU A 110 7.06 4.45 -20.43
C GLU A 110 5.78 3.59 -20.43
N LEU A 111 5.86 2.36 -19.91
CA LEU A 111 4.68 1.50 -19.75
C LEU A 111 3.74 2.06 -18.68
N ALA A 112 4.30 2.53 -17.55
CA ALA A 112 3.53 3.18 -16.51
C ALA A 112 2.84 4.47 -17.02
N ARG A 113 3.51 5.27 -17.86
CA ARG A 113 2.93 6.45 -18.52
C ARG A 113 1.74 6.07 -19.39
N ARG A 114 1.90 5.10 -20.30
CA ARG A 114 0.78 4.61 -21.15
C ARG A 114 -0.41 4.12 -20.35
N ARG A 115 -0.20 3.41 -19.24
CA ARG A 115 -1.27 2.96 -18.33
C ARG A 115 -1.97 4.12 -17.61
N ARG A 116 -1.27 5.24 -17.44
CA ARG A 116 -1.73 6.43 -16.71
C ARG A 116 -2.24 7.55 -17.58
N GLU A 117 -1.99 7.49 -18.88
CA GLU A 117 -2.64 8.32 -19.87
C GLU A 117 -4.15 8.09 -19.80
N ARG A 118 -4.87 9.16 -19.49
CA ARG A 118 -6.31 9.22 -19.71
C ARG A 118 -6.55 9.89 -21.06
N PRO A 119 -7.59 9.51 -21.81
CA PRO A 119 -8.14 10.39 -22.83
C PRO A 119 -8.70 11.62 -22.09
N THR A 120 -7.90 12.68 -21.95
CA THR A 120 -8.37 13.95 -21.38
C THR A 120 -8.29 15.03 -22.44
N THR A 121 -9.27 15.92 -22.40
CA THR A 121 -9.45 17.09 -23.25
C THR A 121 -8.35 18.16 -23.09
N ARG A 122 -7.25 17.88 -22.37
CA ARG A 122 -6.26 18.90 -21.95
C ARG A 122 -4.79 18.58 -22.21
N GLY A 123 -4.47 17.56 -23.03
CA GLY A 123 -3.20 17.47 -23.77
C GLY A 123 -1.87 17.44 -22.98
N SER A 124 -1.86 17.51 -21.65
CA SER A 124 -0.63 17.47 -20.87
C SER A 124 -0.34 16.07 -20.32
N ALA A 125 0.89 15.61 -20.54
CA ALA A 125 1.39 14.35 -20.01
C ALA A 125 1.40 14.36 -18.46
N VAL A 126 1.13 13.21 -17.85
CA VAL A 126 1.23 13.04 -16.40
C VAL A 126 2.72 13.07 -16.01
N PRO A 127 3.16 13.95 -15.08
CA PRO A 127 4.54 13.96 -14.60
C PRO A 127 4.92 12.62 -13.95
N ASP A 128 6.17 12.19 -14.08
CA ASP A 128 6.63 10.89 -13.54
C ASP A 128 6.36 10.73 -12.05
N ARG A 129 6.61 11.79 -11.27
CA ARG A 129 6.34 11.80 -9.82
C ARG A 129 4.87 11.51 -9.47
N ASP A 130 3.93 11.71 -10.40
CA ASP A 130 2.50 11.53 -10.20
C ASP A 130 1.97 10.18 -10.75
N LEU A 131 2.85 9.37 -11.37
CA LEU A 131 2.49 8.05 -11.91
C LEU A 131 2.00 7.10 -10.82
N ALA A 132 2.72 6.95 -9.71
CA ALA A 132 2.35 6.05 -8.61
C ALA A 132 2.08 6.77 -7.27
N ARG A 133 1.79 8.08 -7.33
CA ARG A 133 1.50 8.94 -6.17
C ARG A 133 0.08 8.81 -5.65
N GLY A 134 -0.24 7.67 -5.05
CA GLY A 134 -1.53 7.33 -4.44
C GLY A 134 -1.88 5.85 -4.66
N PRO A 135 -2.70 5.21 -3.80
CA PRO A 135 -2.85 3.75 -3.80
C PRO A 135 -3.47 3.21 -5.09
N ALA A 136 -4.55 3.85 -5.56
CA ALA A 136 -5.17 3.54 -6.86
C ALA A 136 -4.27 3.89 -8.05
N ARG A 137 -3.40 4.88 -7.85
CA ARG A 137 -2.51 5.37 -8.89
C ARG A 137 -1.38 4.39 -9.14
N LEU A 138 -0.83 3.88 -8.05
CA LEU A 138 0.21 2.87 -7.97
C LEU A 138 -0.22 1.57 -8.65
N THR A 139 -1.39 1.05 -8.34
CA THR A 139 -1.91 -0.20 -8.94
C THR A 139 -2.07 -0.06 -10.45
N VAL A 140 -2.62 1.06 -10.94
CA VAL A 140 -2.74 1.31 -12.39
C VAL A 140 -1.37 1.42 -13.05
N ALA A 141 -0.41 2.14 -12.45
CA ALA A 141 0.93 2.27 -13.01
C ALA A 141 1.65 0.91 -13.11
N ALA A 142 1.60 0.10 -12.05
CA ALA A 142 2.19 -1.23 -12.01
C ALA A 142 1.38 -2.29 -12.81
N GLY A 143 0.14 -1.99 -13.19
CA GLY A 143 -0.75 -2.93 -13.85
C GLY A 143 -1.29 -4.02 -12.92
N ILE A 144 -1.35 -3.76 -11.62
CA ILE A 144 -1.90 -4.70 -10.62
C ILE A 144 -3.43 -4.68 -10.72
N ARG A 145 -4.03 -5.85 -10.94
CA ARG A 145 -5.45 -6.03 -11.22
C ARG A 145 -6.19 -6.60 -10.01
N LEU A 146 -7.51 -6.48 -10.03
CA LEU A 146 -8.35 -6.99 -8.93
C LEU A 146 -8.34 -8.52 -8.84
N ASP A 147 -8.30 -9.21 -9.98
CA ASP A 147 -8.30 -10.67 -10.07
C ASP A 147 -6.95 -11.30 -9.68
N GLU A 148 -5.95 -10.50 -9.34
CA GLU A 148 -4.70 -10.93 -8.71
C GLU A 148 -4.80 -10.98 -7.16
N ASN A 149 -6.02 -10.82 -6.62
CA ASN A 149 -6.27 -10.99 -5.19
C ASN A 149 -5.90 -12.41 -4.73
N GLY A 150 -5.00 -12.50 -3.75
CA GLY A 150 -4.46 -13.76 -3.25
C GLY A 150 -3.23 -14.26 -4.01
N ALA A 151 -2.64 -13.49 -4.93
CA ALA A 151 -1.35 -13.83 -5.53
C ALA A 151 -0.23 -13.81 -4.49
N ASP A 152 0.78 -14.68 -4.65
CA ASP A 152 1.95 -14.73 -3.78
C ASP A 152 3.00 -13.69 -4.23
N ALA A 153 3.40 -12.77 -3.35
CA ALA A 153 4.39 -11.74 -3.71
C ALA A 153 5.81 -12.29 -3.89
N PHE A 154 6.03 -13.57 -3.55
CA PHE A 154 7.28 -14.31 -3.73
C PHE A 154 7.34 -15.12 -5.03
N ALA A 155 6.29 -15.05 -5.86
CA ALA A 155 6.20 -15.81 -7.10
C ALA A 155 5.77 -14.91 -8.27
N PRO A 156 6.11 -15.29 -9.52
CA PRO A 156 5.60 -14.59 -10.69
C PRO A 156 4.07 -14.44 -10.63
N PRO A 157 3.52 -13.25 -10.99
CA PRO A 157 4.20 -12.14 -11.68
C PRO A 157 4.88 -11.11 -10.77
N PHE A 158 4.97 -11.36 -9.47
CA PHE A 158 5.50 -10.43 -8.47
C PHE A 158 6.93 -10.77 -8.06
N GLU A 159 7.71 -9.73 -7.82
CA GLU A 159 9.01 -9.83 -7.16
C GLU A 159 9.13 -8.68 -6.17
N VAL A 160 9.60 -8.98 -4.94
CA VAL A 160 9.78 -7.98 -3.89
C VAL A 160 11.19 -8.07 -3.32
N GLU A 161 11.86 -6.93 -3.27
CA GLU A 161 13.20 -6.81 -2.68
C GLU A 161 13.21 -5.71 -1.63
N LEU A 162 13.89 -5.96 -0.51
CA LEU A 162 14.08 -4.94 0.52
C LEU A 162 15.32 -4.10 0.23
N PRO A 163 15.33 -2.82 0.67
CA PRO A 163 16.57 -2.07 0.68
C PRO A 163 17.60 -2.77 1.57
N THR A 164 18.89 -2.61 1.26
CA THR A 164 19.97 -3.24 2.03
C THR A 164 19.95 -2.80 3.50
N GLN A 165 19.55 -1.55 3.73
CA GLN A 165 19.30 -0.99 5.06
C GLN A 165 17.91 -0.33 5.06
N PRO A 166 17.16 -0.38 6.18
CA PRO A 166 15.90 0.35 6.30
C PRO A 166 16.08 1.84 6.04
N VAL A 167 15.08 2.47 5.40
CA VAL A 167 15.10 3.92 5.16
C VAL A 167 14.87 4.66 6.48
N ALA A 168 15.78 5.57 6.82
CA ALA A 168 15.67 6.45 7.98
C ALA A 168 16.22 7.86 7.68
N PRO A 169 15.62 8.93 8.24
CA PRO A 169 14.38 8.92 9.02
C PRO A 169 13.15 8.67 8.13
N TYR A 170 12.12 8.02 8.69
CA TYR A 170 10.76 8.04 8.14
C TYR A 170 9.85 8.87 9.05
N ALA A 171 8.73 9.36 8.50
CA ALA A 171 7.71 10.07 9.27
C ALA A 171 6.45 9.22 9.42
N THR A 172 5.66 9.52 10.45
CA THR A 172 4.41 8.83 10.79
C THR A 172 3.27 9.81 11.01
N GLY A 173 2.02 9.34 10.87
CA GLY A 173 0.84 10.19 11.04
C GLY A 173 -0.46 9.48 10.67
N PRO A 174 -1.58 10.22 10.59
CA PRO A 174 -2.89 9.62 10.36
C PRO A 174 -3.00 9.03 8.96
N ARG A 175 -3.72 7.92 8.88
CA ARG A 175 -4.06 7.26 7.61
C ARG A 175 -4.98 8.13 6.77
N THR A 176 -4.79 8.08 5.46
CA THR A 176 -5.48 8.94 4.50
C THR A 176 -6.87 8.39 4.19
N GLY A 177 -7.88 9.23 4.32
CA GLY A 177 -9.25 8.90 3.93
C GLY A 177 -9.95 7.89 4.85
N VAL A 178 -9.37 7.57 6.02
CA VAL A 178 -10.01 6.70 7.01
C VAL A 178 -11.03 7.48 7.83
N SER A 179 -12.26 6.98 7.88
CA SER A 179 -13.38 7.59 8.61
C SER A 179 -13.44 7.15 10.07
N GLY A 180 -14.20 7.88 10.89
CA GLY A 180 -14.49 7.48 12.27
C GLY A 180 -13.25 7.46 13.16
N PRO A 181 -13.23 6.62 14.22
CA PRO A 181 -12.10 6.52 15.14
C PRO A 181 -10.81 6.04 14.48
N GLY A 182 -10.89 5.23 13.42
CA GLY A 182 -9.69 4.72 12.73
C GLY A 182 -8.86 5.81 12.03
N GLY A 183 -9.43 7.00 11.83
CA GLY A 183 -8.76 8.17 11.26
C GLY A 183 -8.10 9.08 12.30
N ASP A 184 -8.08 8.67 13.57
CA ASP A 184 -7.47 9.42 14.66
C ASP A 184 -5.95 9.32 14.62
N GLU A 185 -5.26 10.46 14.62
CA GLU A 185 -3.81 10.53 14.59
C GLU A 185 -3.17 10.06 15.91
N ALA A 186 -3.80 10.34 17.05
CA ALA A 186 -3.23 9.98 18.34
C ALA A 186 -3.29 8.46 18.57
N ALA A 187 -4.41 7.84 18.19
CA ALA A 187 -4.60 6.41 18.35
C ALA A 187 -4.02 5.57 17.20
N PHE A 188 -4.07 6.10 15.97
CA PHE A 188 -3.70 5.36 14.76
C PHE A 188 -2.74 6.16 13.85
N PRO A 189 -1.52 6.54 14.31
CA PRO A 189 -0.49 7.19 13.49
C PRO A 189 0.19 6.18 12.54
N TRP A 190 -0.60 5.33 11.89
CA TRP A 190 -0.17 4.12 11.20
C TRP A 190 0.02 4.30 9.69
N ARG A 191 0.24 5.54 9.25
CA ARG A 191 0.78 5.86 7.93
C ARG A 191 2.26 6.15 8.06
N PHE A 192 3.08 5.61 7.17
CA PHE A 192 4.53 5.74 7.18
C PHE A 192 5.00 6.25 5.81
N TRP A 193 5.93 7.21 5.78
CA TRP A 193 6.45 7.76 4.52
C TRP A 193 7.88 8.31 4.63
N ILE A 194 8.53 8.45 3.48
CA ILE A 194 9.86 9.07 3.34
C ILE A 194 9.71 10.62 3.31
N PRO A 195 10.23 11.37 4.29
CA PRO A 195 10.07 12.82 4.34
C PRO A 195 10.69 13.52 3.12
N GLY A 196 9.95 14.45 2.51
CA GLY A 196 10.40 15.24 1.36
C GLY A 196 10.40 14.52 0.01
N ASP A 197 10.13 13.21 -0.04
CA ASP A 197 10.07 12.47 -1.30
C ASP A 197 8.87 12.95 -2.15
N PRO A 198 9.07 13.37 -3.41
CA PRO A 198 8.03 13.98 -4.24
C PRO A 198 6.91 13.01 -4.65
N THR A 199 7.11 11.71 -4.46
CA THR A 199 6.15 10.65 -4.82
C THR A 199 5.24 10.26 -3.65
N VAL A 200 5.49 10.79 -2.44
CA VAL A 200 4.58 10.67 -1.29
C VAL A 200 3.30 11.42 -1.60
N SER A 201 2.17 10.72 -1.48
CA SER A 201 0.89 11.26 -1.92
C SER A 201 0.32 12.27 -0.92
N PRO A 202 -0.50 13.25 -1.39
CA PRO A 202 -1.07 14.25 -0.50
C PRO A 202 -1.91 13.60 0.60
N TYR A 203 -1.80 14.12 1.82
CA TYR A 203 -2.72 13.74 2.90
C TYR A 203 -4.14 14.23 2.56
N LYS A 204 -5.13 13.37 2.78
CA LYS A 204 -6.55 13.72 2.69
C LYS A 204 -7.26 13.22 3.93
N ARG A 205 -7.63 14.15 4.81
CA ARG A 205 -8.44 13.84 5.98
C ARG A 205 -9.85 13.44 5.54
N HIS A 206 -10.39 12.36 6.09
CA HIS A 206 -11.79 12.02 5.86
C HIS A 206 -12.69 13.02 6.61
N PRO A 207 -13.81 13.51 6.03
CA PRO A 207 -14.69 14.47 6.70
C PRO A 207 -15.23 13.98 8.06
N ARG A 208 -15.45 12.67 8.16
CA ARG A 208 -15.91 11.99 9.40
C ARG A 208 -14.79 11.41 10.26
N ALA A 209 -13.52 11.75 10.02
CA ALA A 209 -12.44 11.31 10.91
C ALA A 209 -12.60 11.99 12.28
N ILE A 210 -12.50 11.20 13.34
CA ILE A 210 -12.53 11.68 14.72
C ILE A 210 -11.09 11.95 15.13
N SER A 211 -10.82 13.11 15.73
CA SER A 211 -9.56 13.39 16.40
C SER A 211 -9.87 13.44 17.87
N SER A 212 -9.29 12.56 18.68
CA SER A 212 -9.20 12.80 20.10
C SER A 212 -8.18 13.94 20.31
N SER A 213 -8.61 15.19 20.11
CA SER A 213 -7.85 16.31 20.66
C SER A 213 -7.77 16.10 22.16
N ALA A 214 -6.55 16.15 22.70
CA ALA A 214 -6.21 15.92 24.09
C ALA A 214 -7.29 16.44 25.06
N ALA A 215 -7.83 15.52 25.87
CA ALA A 215 -8.30 15.91 27.19
C ALA A 215 -7.04 16.33 27.96
N GLY A 216 -6.75 17.63 27.96
CA GLY A 216 -5.63 18.25 28.64
C GLY A 216 -5.84 19.76 28.69
#